data_AF-A0A1T1HJC4-F1
#
_entry.id   AF-A0A1T1HJC4-F1
#
_cell.length_a   1.000
_cell.length_b   1.000
_cell.length_c   1.000
_cell.angle_alpha   90.00
_cell.angle_beta   90.00
_cell.angle_gamma   90.00
#
_symmetry.space_group_name_H-M   'P 1'
#
loop_
_entity.id
_entity.type
_entity.pdbx_description
1 polymer ?
#
loop_
_entity_poly.entity_id
_entity_poly.type
_entity_poly.pdbx_seq_one_letter_code
_entity_poly.pdbx_strand_id
1 'polypeptide(L)'
;MSDFERLAETAGIALPAELRRLLAEGRTRYGNSREDWSKGWREYTLSAQPALSCAYDFEWIDGQQAGEVIEEWLNPAYQDGRRFLPFAQSGAGDAYCLTPLQDGQVGVALVWHDRESSEVENLSFAEFAYRLLVESAQDIEHLLDDDWAFDDARHCVIANLQLMENCLPEPFKAGLKQLVAQVQQAHANPHALITAEQARVALAVVPEPVAERFSVTARWECGQG
;
A
#
# COMPACT_ATOMS: atom_id res chain seq x y z
N MET A 1 15.24 13.72 11.58
CA MET A 1 13.92 13.09 11.72
C MET A 1 13.07 13.56 10.55
N SER A 2 12.58 12.63 9.73
CA SER A 2 11.69 12.95 8.60
C SER A 2 10.32 13.43 9.10
N ASP A 3 9.51 14.02 8.22
CA ASP A 3 8.17 14.46 8.59
C ASP A 3 7.27 13.28 9.00
N PHE A 4 7.39 12.14 8.31
CA PHE A 4 6.70 10.90 8.69
C PHE A 4 7.09 10.38 10.07
N GLU A 5 8.37 10.45 10.44
CA GLU A 5 8.81 10.04 11.79
C GLU A 5 8.20 10.95 12.86
N ARG A 6 8.12 12.26 12.60
CA ARG A 6 7.48 13.23 13.51
C ARG A 6 5.98 12.94 13.65
N LEU A 7 5.29 12.68 12.55
CA LEU A 7 3.86 12.34 12.55
C LEU A 7 3.61 11.04 13.32
N ALA A 8 4.45 10.03 13.11
CA ALA A 8 4.37 8.75 13.82
C ALA A 8 4.54 8.91 15.34
N GLU A 9 5.53 9.69 15.78
CA GLU A 9 5.72 10.03 17.20
C GLU A 9 4.52 10.78 17.77
N THR A 10 4.00 11.76 17.03
CA THR A 10 2.85 12.59 17.45
C THR A 10 1.57 11.76 17.57
N ALA A 11 1.33 10.87 16.60
CA ALA A 11 0.22 9.93 16.63
C ALA A 11 0.45 8.80 17.66
N GLY A 12 1.67 8.65 18.19
CA GLY A 12 2.06 7.53 19.04
C GLY A 12 1.84 6.18 18.37
N ILE A 13 2.17 6.09 17.08
CA ILE A 13 2.10 4.89 16.23
C ILE A 13 3.53 4.54 15.82
N ALA A 14 3.97 3.32 16.11
CA ALA A 14 5.31 2.89 15.71
C ALA A 14 5.36 2.65 14.20
N LEU A 15 6.36 3.23 13.50
CA LEU A 15 6.59 2.93 12.09
C LEU A 15 7.12 1.50 11.92
N PRO A 16 6.45 0.65 11.12
CA PRO A 16 6.96 -0.65 10.70
C PRO A 16 8.36 -0.53 10.09
N ALA A 17 9.19 -1.54 10.30
CA ALA A 17 10.59 -1.51 9.87
C ALA A 17 10.71 -1.42 8.34
N GLU A 18 9.81 -2.09 7.63
CA GLU A 18 9.72 -2.14 6.18
C GLU A 18 9.35 -0.77 5.62
N LEU A 19 8.29 -0.13 6.16
CA LEU A 19 7.89 1.21 5.75
C LEU A 19 8.99 2.24 6.04
N ARG A 20 9.63 2.17 7.21
CA ARG A 20 10.76 3.05 7.55
C ARG A 20 11.89 2.93 6.55
N ARG A 21 12.20 1.70 6.11
CA ARG A 21 13.22 1.44 5.10
C ARG A 21 12.84 2.04 3.75
N LEU A 22 11.61 1.83 3.29
CA LEU A 22 11.11 2.40 2.02
C LEU A 22 11.19 3.94 2.03
N LEU A 23 10.80 4.57 3.15
CA LEU A 23 10.90 6.02 3.33
C LEU A 23 12.36 6.51 3.30
N ALA A 24 13.26 5.82 3.99
CA ALA A 24 14.68 6.17 4.07
C ALA A 24 15.40 6.00 2.72
N GLU A 25 15.02 4.99 1.94
CA GLU A 25 15.55 4.74 0.60
C GLU A 25 14.87 5.60 -0.49
N GLY A 26 13.88 6.42 -0.13
CA GLY A 26 13.13 7.25 -1.07
C GLY A 26 12.21 6.46 -2.01
N ARG A 27 11.92 5.20 -1.68
CA ARG A 27 11.09 4.29 -2.49
C ARG A 27 9.61 4.63 -2.47
N THR A 28 9.16 5.63 -1.72
CA THR A 28 7.76 6.09 -1.69
C THR A 28 7.52 7.36 -2.50
N ARG A 29 8.50 7.83 -3.30
CA ARG A 29 8.45 9.12 -4.00
C ARG A 29 8.19 8.98 -5.50
N TYR A 30 7.41 9.90 -6.04
CA TYR A 30 7.14 10.08 -7.47
C TYR A 30 8.14 11.06 -8.10
N GLY A 31 9.39 10.62 -8.30
CA GLY A 31 10.47 11.48 -8.78
C GLY A 31 10.83 12.62 -7.80
N ASN A 32 11.50 13.65 -8.31
CA ASN A 32 11.89 14.84 -7.53
C ASN A 32 10.84 15.96 -7.58
N SER A 33 9.95 15.93 -8.59
CA SER A 33 8.88 16.90 -8.79
C SER A 33 7.81 16.30 -9.69
N ARG A 34 6.65 16.96 -9.76
CA ARG A 34 5.59 16.60 -10.72
C ARG A 34 6.07 16.63 -12.18
N GLU A 35 6.96 17.56 -12.52
CA GLU A 35 7.53 17.66 -13.87
C GLU A 35 8.47 16.49 -14.16
N ASP A 36 9.28 16.09 -13.18
CA ASP A 36 10.16 14.92 -13.26
C ASP A 36 9.36 13.64 -13.43
N TRP A 37 8.33 13.44 -12.59
CA TRP A 37 7.38 12.34 -12.73
C TRP A 37 6.73 12.32 -14.11
N SER A 38 6.17 13.45 -14.58
CA SER A 38 5.50 13.52 -15.88
C SER A 38 6.40 13.12 -17.06
N LYS A 39 7.72 13.32 -16.96
CA LYS A 39 8.69 12.98 -18.01
C LYS A 39 9.20 11.54 -17.89
N GLY A 40 9.33 11.03 -16.67
CA GLY A 40 9.98 9.75 -16.37
C GLY A 40 9.06 8.65 -15.86
N TRP A 41 7.75 8.88 -15.73
CA TRP A 41 6.81 7.98 -15.03
C TRP A 41 6.96 6.53 -15.47
N ARG A 42 7.11 6.27 -16.78
CA ARG A 42 7.25 4.91 -17.30
C ARG A 42 8.49 4.19 -16.76
N GLU A 43 9.65 4.85 -16.84
CA GLU A 43 10.91 4.28 -16.35
C GLU A 43 10.87 4.10 -14.83
N TYR A 44 10.30 5.06 -14.12
CA TYR A 44 10.09 4.96 -12.68
C TYR A 44 9.19 3.78 -12.32
N THR A 45 8.03 3.63 -12.96
CA THR A 45 7.09 2.52 -12.72
C THR A 45 7.74 1.17 -13.00
N LEU A 46 8.45 1.02 -14.13
CA LEU A 46 9.16 -0.22 -14.49
C LEU A 46 10.30 -0.58 -13.52
N SER A 47 10.86 0.41 -12.82
CA SER A 47 11.92 0.23 -11.82
C SER A 47 11.42 0.13 -10.38
N ALA A 48 10.10 -0.07 -10.19
CA ALA A 48 9.45 -0.08 -8.88
C ALA A 48 9.74 1.19 -8.07
N GLN A 49 9.61 2.34 -8.74
CA GLN A 49 9.73 3.67 -8.15
C GLN A 49 8.43 4.45 -8.45
N PRO A 50 7.58 4.72 -7.46
CA PRO A 50 7.69 4.22 -6.09
C PRO A 50 7.45 2.70 -6.00
N ALA A 51 7.81 2.11 -4.86
CA ALA A 51 7.47 0.74 -4.52
C ALA A 51 5.95 0.54 -4.61
N LEU A 52 5.51 -0.68 -4.92
CA LEU A 52 4.09 -0.99 -5.15
C LEU A 52 3.48 -0.22 -6.34
N SER A 53 4.28 0.28 -7.29
CA SER A 53 3.78 0.96 -8.50
C SER A 53 2.93 0.06 -9.41
N CYS A 54 2.96 -1.26 -9.19
CA CYS A 54 2.11 -2.22 -9.89
C CYS A 54 0.71 -2.36 -9.28
N ALA A 55 0.48 -1.81 -8.08
CA ALA A 55 -0.77 -1.98 -7.35
C ALA A 55 -1.92 -1.20 -7.97
N TYR A 56 -3.11 -1.80 -7.97
CA TYR A 56 -4.33 -1.13 -8.34
C TYR A 56 -4.71 -0.11 -7.26
N ASP A 57 -5.09 1.09 -7.70
CA ASP A 57 -5.71 2.12 -6.84
C ASP A 57 -4.96 2.40 -5.53
N PHE A 58 -3.64 2.56 -5.66
CA PHE A 58 -2.73 2.83 -4.55
C PHE A 58 -1.73 3.93 -4.92
N GLU A 59 -1.73 5.00 -4.15
CA GLU A 59 -0.85 6.15 -4.33
C GLU A 59 -0.13 6.49 -3.03
N TRP A 60 1.20 6.52 -3.04
CA TRP A 60 1.94 7.01 -1.87
C TRP A 60 1.65 8.49 -1.63
N ILE A 61 1.55 8.87 -0.36
CA ILE A 61 1.52 10.27 0.04
C ILE A 61 2.79 10.62 0.81
N ASP A 62 3.24 11.86 0.69
CA ASP A 62 4.36 12.35 1.49
C ASP A 62 3.94 12.78 2.91
N GLY A 63 4.92 13.17 3.73
CA GLY A 63 4.65 13.55 5.12
C GLY A 63 3.82 14.84 5.24
N GLN A 64 3.86 15.72 4.25
CA GLN A 64 3.03 16.92 4.27
C GLN A 64 1.57 16.54 4.00
N GLN A 65 1.33 15.77 2.93
CA GLN A 65 0.00 15.27 2.58
C GLN A 65 -0.60 14.42 3.71
N ALA A 66 0.20 13.55 4.34
CA ALA A 66 -0.24 12.78 5.50
C ALA A 66 -0.68 13.68 6.67
N GLY A 67 0.06 14.77 6.92
CA GLY A 67 -0.31 15.77 7.93
C GLY A 67 -1.63 16.46 7.61
N GLU A 68 -1.82 16.89 6.36
CA GLU A 68 -3.06 17.51 5.88
C GLU A 68 -4.27 16.57 6.06
N VAL A 69 -4.14 15.30 5.69
CA VAL A 69 -5.19 14.28 5.87
C VAL A 69 -5.54 14.09 7.36
N ILE A 70 -4.55 14.06 8.26
CA ILE A 70 -4.76 13.98 9.71
C ILE A 70 -5.48 15.22 10.22
N GLU A 71 -5.05 16.41 9.83
CA GLU A 71 -5.64 17.65 10.32
C GLU A 71 -7.09 17.83 9.84
N GLU A 72 -7.36 17.49 8.59
CA GLU A 72 -8.67 17.71 7.97
C GLU A 72 -9.75 16.76 8.49
N TRP A 73 -9.46 15.46 8.62
CA TRP A 73 -10.51 14.49 8.97
C TRP A 73 -10.06 13.27 9.77
N LEU A 74 -8.80 12.83 9.69
CA LEU A 74 -8.32 11.70 10.51
C LEU A 74 -7.85 12.10 11.92
N ASN A 75 -8.17 13.31 12.36
CA ASN A 75 -7.83 13.80 13.69
C ASN A 75 -8.51 12.93 14.76
N PRO A 76 -7.80 12.46 15.80
CA PRO A 76 -8.42 11.68 16.86
C PRO A 76 -9.59 12.38 17.57
N ALA A 77 -9.62 13.73 17.58
CA ALA A 77 -10.75 14.48 18.11
C ALA A 77 -12.05 14.31 17.30
N TYR A 78 -11.93 14.02 16.00
CA TYR A 78 -13.07 13.69 15.13
C TYR A 78 -13.35 12.19 15.11
N GLN A 79 -12.34 11.35 15.35
CA GLN A 79 -12.42 9.89 15.18
C GLN A 79 -12.56 9.12 16.51
N ASP A 80 -13.30 9.66 17.48
CA ASP A 80 -13.54 9.04 18.80
C ASP A 80 -12.26 8.58 19.52
N GLY A 81 -11.18 9.34 19.37
CA GLY A 81 -9.87 9.05 19.95
C GLY A 81 -9.05 7.99 19.20
N ARG A 82 -9.59 7.37 18.13
CA ARG A 82 -8.83 6.47 17.26
C ARG A 82 -7.74 7.26 16.54
N ARG A 83 -6.57 6.63 16.40
CA ARG A 83 -5.37 7.26 15.84
C ARG A 83 -5.03 6.60 14.52
N PHE A 84 -4.73 7.43 13.54
CA PHE A 84 -4.35 7.01 12.20
C PHE A 84 -3.07 7.73 11.78
N LEU A 85 -2.24 7.02 11.04
CA LEU A 85 -1.12 7.58 10.31
C LEU A 85 -1.25 7.17 8.84
N PRO A 86 -1.82 8.03 7.98
CA PRO A 86 -1.98 7.75 6.56
C PRO A 86 -0.61 7.71 5.89
N PHE A 87 -0.39 6.73 5.02
CA PHE A 87 0.85 6.56 4.26
C PHE A 87 0.63 6.45 2.75
N ALA A 88 -0.62 6.20 2.34
CA ALA A 88 -1.04 6.18 0.95
C ALA A 88 -2.53 6.51 0.85
N GLN A 89 -3.03 6.67 -0.37
CA GLN A 89 -4.44 6.88 -0.67
C GLN A 89 -4.89 6.08 -1.89
N SER A 90 -6.18 5.86 -2.03
CA SER A 90 -6.80 5.48 -3.30
C SER A 90 -6.97 6.69 -4.21
N GLY A 91 -7.21 6.47 -5.50
CA GLY A 91 -7.59 7.51 -6.46
C GLY A 91 -8.93 8.18 -6.16
N ALA A 92 -9.76 7.55 -5.32
CA ALA A 92 -10.98 8.14 -4.76
C ALA A 92 -10.73 9.02 -3.52
N GLY A 93 -9.51 9.00 -2.95
CA GLY A 93 -9.14 9.78 -1.76
C GLY A 93 -9.37 9.08 -0.43
N ASP A 94 -9.59 7.76 -0.43
CA ASP A 94 -9.61 6.95 0.79
C ASP A 94 -8.19 6.73 1.30
N ALA A 95 -8.00 6.70 2.62
CA ALA A 95 -6.67 6.72 3.21
C ALA A 95 -6.23 5.34 3.70
N TYR A 96 -5.12 4.83 3.16
CA TYR A 96 -4.41 3.69 3.74
C TYR A 96 -3.62 4.16 4.96
N CYS A 97 -4.01 3.65 6.13
CA CYS A 97 -3.51 4.13 7.41
C CYS A 97 -2.87 3.02 8.23
N LEU A 98 -1.76 3.34 8.89
CA LEU A 98 -1.35 2.60 10.08
C LEU A 98 -2.27 2.98 11.24
N THR A 99 -2.69 1.98 12.03
CA THR A 99 -3.52 2.20 13.21
C THR A 99 -3.20 1.19 14.32
N PRO A 100 -3.22 1.59 15.60
CA PRO A 100 -3.05 0.65 16.70
C PRO A 100 -4.18 -0.39 16.73
N LEU A 101 -3.81 -1.65 16.94
CA LEU A 101 -4.72 -2.75 17.22
C LEU A 101 -4.98 -2.85 18.72
N GLN A 102 -6.01 -3.60 19.11
CA GLN A 102 -6.40 -3.79 20.52
C GLN A 102 -5.29 -4.42 21.37
N ASP A 103 -4.44 -5.25 20.78
CA ASP A 103 -3.30 -5.90 21.44
C ASP A 103 -2.03 -5.02 21.50
N GLY A 104 -2.12 -3.78 21.00
CA GLY A 104 -1.01 -2.82 20.96
C GLY A 104 -0.09 -2.96 19.75
N GLN A 105 -0.34 -3.91 18.84
CA GLN A 105 0.34 -3.98 17.55
C GLN A 105 -0.16 -2.88 16.60
N VAL A 106 0.42 -2.79 15.39
CA VAL A 106 0.03 -1.81 14.37
C VAL A 106 -0.42 -2.56 13.13
N GLY A 107 -1.68 -2.38 12.75
CA GLY A 107 -2.26 -2.90 11.52
C GLY A 107 -2.36 -1.83 10.43
N VAL A 108 -2.87 -2.25 9.27
CA VAL A 108 -3.22 -1.38 8.15
C VAL A 108 -4.73 -1.40 7.93
N ALA A 109 -5.34 -0.22 7.88
CA ALA A 109 -6.75 -0.02 7.56
C ALA A 109 -6.89 0.82 6.28
N LEU A 110 -7.88 0.50 5.45
CA LEU A 110 -8.38 1.41 4.43
C LEU A 110 -9.51 2.22 5.05
N VAL A 111 -9.27 3.51 5.26
CA VAL A 111 -10.24 4.42 5.88
C VAL A 111 -11.00 5.15 4.79
N TRP A 112 -12.29 4.85 4.69
CA TRP A 112 -13.18 5.45 3.71
C TRP A 112 -13.50 6.89 4.10
N HIS A 113 -13.33 7.82 3.16
CA HIS A 113 -13.62 9.23 3.43
C HIS A 113 -15.13 9.54 3.44
N ASP A 114 -15.93 8.64 2.86
CA ASP A 114 -17.37 8.80 2.61
C ASP A 114 -18.27 7.71 3.22
N ARG A 115 -17.72 6.88 4.12
CA ARG A 115 -18.50 5.86 4.84
C ARG A 115 -18.36 6.03 6.34
N GLU A 116 -19.44 5.67 7.04
CA GLU A 116 -19.52 5.71 8.50
C GLU A 116 -18.71 4.59 9.19
N SER A 117 -18.19 3.62 8.42
CA SER A 117 -17.42 2.51 8.96
C SER A 117 -16.30 2.08 8.01
N SER A 118 -15.16 1.73 8.60
CA SER A 118 -13.99 1.18 7.91
C SER A 118 -13.50 -0.09 8.62
N GLU A 119 -12.54 -0.78 7.99
CA GLU A 119 -12.03 -2.07 8.46
C GLU A 119 -10.49 -2.04 8.56
N VAL A 120 -9.96 -2.71 9.58
CA VAL A 120 -8.56 -3.15 9.56
C VAL A 120 -8.50 -4.38 8.66
N GLU A 121 -7.85 -4.25 7.51
CA GLU A 121 -7.78 -5.33 6.52
C GLU A 121 -6.55 -6.21 6.72
N ASN A 122 -5.48 -5.67 7.34
CA ASN A 122 -4.20 -6.36 7.48
C ASN A 122 -3.63 -6.14 8.87
N LEU A 123 -3.05 -7.18 9.47
CA LEU A 123 -2.51 -7.12 10.83
C LEU A 123 -1.10 -6.53 10.89
N SER A 124 -0.48 -6.28 9.74
CA SER A 124 0.81 -5.61 9.64
C SER A 124 1.01 -4.97 8.25
N PHE A 125 1.96 -4.05 8.15
CA PHE A 125 2.36 -3.49 6.85
C PHE A 125 2.98 -4.53 5.92
N ALA A 126 3.72 -5.51 6.47
CA ALA A 126 4.31 -6.58 5.67
C ALA A 126 3.24 -7.47 5.01
N GLU A 127 2.18 -7.78 5.76
CA GLU A 127 1.01 -8.49 5.25
C GLU A 127 0.31 -7.70 4.13
N PHE A 128 0.03 -6.42 4.39
CA PHE A 128 -0.57 -5.50 3.41
C PHE A 128 0.21 -5.48 2.10
N ALA A 129 1.51 -5.23 2.16
CA ALA A 129 2.34 -5.17 0.96
C ALA A 129 2.40 -6.51 0.22
N TYR A 130 2.44 -7.62 0.96
CA TYR A 130 2.43 -8.96 0.37
C TYR A 130 1.11 -9.26 -0.37
N ARG A 131 -0.04 -9.00 0.27
CA ARG A 131 -1.38 -9.18 -0.35
C ARG A 131 -1.51 -8.36 -1.62
N LEU A 132 -1.16 -7.07 -1.55
CA LEU A 132 -1.25 -6.15 -2.67
C LEU A 132 -0.41 -6.61 -3.87
N LEU A 133 0.77 -7.20 -3.63
CA LEU A 133 1.62 -7.77 -4.67
C LEU A 133 1.07 -9.06 -5.27
N VAL A 134 0.44 -9.92 -4.47
CA VAL A 134 -0.23 -11.12 -4.98
C VAL A 134 -1.40 -10.73 -5.87
N GLU A 135 -2.21 -9.77 -5.43
CA GLU A 135 -3.35 -9.23 -6.17
C GLU A 135 -2.88 -8.58 -7.48
N SER A 136 -1.82 -7.77 -7.44
CA SER A 136 -1.22 -7.17 -8.65
C SER A 136 -0.69 -8.19 -9.66
N ALA A 137 -0.31 -9.40 -9.20
CA ALA A 137 0.11 -10.47 -10.11
C ALA A 137 -1.08 -11.27 -10.65
N GLN A 138 -2.16 -11.36 -9.87
CA GLN A 138 -3.39 -12.08 -10.24
C GLN A 138 -4.25 -11.27 -11.21
N ASP A 139 -4.23 -9.94 -11.10
CA ASP A 139 -4.94 -9.02 -11.97
C ASP A 139 -4.01 -7.88 -12.39
N ILE A 140 -3.74 -7.80 -13.70
CA ILE A 140 -2.92 -6.76 -14.32
C ILE A 140 -3.74 -5.85 -15.24
N GLU A 141 -5.07 -5.97 -15.28
CA GLU A 141 -5.90 -5.25 -16.25
C GLU A 141 -5.68 -3.73 -16.17
N HIS A 142 -5.53 -3.18 -14.96
CA HIS A 142 -5.26 -1.77 -14.73
C HIS A 142 -3.89 -1.29 -15.19
N LEU A 143 -2.94 -2.20 -15.41
CA LEU A 143 -1.61 -1.87 -15.94
C LEU A 143 -1.60 -1.86 -17.46
N LEU A 144 -2.61 -2.42 -18.12
CA LEU A 144 -2.63 -2.55 -19.57
C LEU A 144 -3.30 -1.33 -20.21
N ASP A 145 -2.62 -0.74 -21.18
CA ASP A 145 -3.15 0.32 -22.03
C ASP A 145 -2.53 0.24 -23.45
N ASP A 146 -2.87 1.19 -24.33
CA ASP A 146 -2.36 1.21 -25.71
C ASP A 146 -0.81 1.31 -25.78
N ASP A 147 -0.17 1.85 -24.76
CA ASP A 147 1.27 2.05 -24.66
C ASP A 147 1.96 1.04 -23.70
N TRP A 148 1.20 0.23 -22.96
CA TRP A 148 1.69 -0.68 -21.92
C TRP A 148 1.24 -2.11 -22.16
N ALA A 149 2.15 -2.91 -22.70
CA ALA A 149 1.86 -4.29 -23.08
C ALA A 149 2.03 -5.27 -21.92
N PHE A 150 1.60 -6.51 -22.14
CA PHE A 150 1.74 -7.61 -21.18
C PHE A 150 3.16 -7.79 -20.63
N ASP A 151 4.19 -7.64 -21.47
CA ASP A 151 5.60 -7.78 -21.03
C ASP A 151 6.05 -6.61 -20.14
N ASP A 152 5.54 -5.39 -20.37
CA ASP A 152 5.77 -4.24 -19.51
C ASP A 152 5.08 -4.44 -18.15
N ALA A 153 3.84 -4.94 -18.13
CA ALA A 153 3.12 -5.27 -16.91
C ALA A 153 3.85 -6.37 -16.12
N ARG A 154 4.31 -7.42 -16.81
CA ARG A 154 5.15 -8.47 -16.21
C ARG A 154 6.42 -7.89 -15.59
N HIS A 155 7.12 -7.00 -16.31
CA HIS A 155 8.32 -6.36 -15.79
C HIS A 155 8.03 -5.54 -14.53
N CYS A 156 7.00 -4.68 -14.57
CA CYS A 156 6.58 -3.86 -13.43
C CYS A 156 6.29 -4.71 -12.18
N VAL A 157 5.52 -5.79 -12.34
CA VAL A 157 5.19 -6.71 -11.23
C VAL A 157 6.45 -7.40 -10.70
N ILE A 158 7.33 -7.92 -11.57
CA ILE A 158 8.60 -8.55 -11.14
C ILE A 158 9.48 -7.58 -10.36
N ALA A 159 9.62 -6.33 -10.85
CA ALA A 159 10.44 -5.32 -10.19
C ALA A 159 9.94 -5.04 -8.75
N ASN A 160 8.63 -4.91 -8.57
CA ASN A 160 8.01 -4.69 -7.27
C ASN A 160 8.13 -5.91 -6.34
N LEU A 161 7.90 -7.13 -6.86
CA LEU A 161 8.11 -8.37 -6.11
C LEU A 161 9.56 -8.48 -5.60
N GLN A 162 10.55 -8.21 -6.45
CA GLN A 162 11.98 -8.30 -6.10
C GLN A 162 12.42 -7.20 -5.12
N LEU A 163 11.89 -5.98 -5.28
CA LEU A 163 12.13 -4.89 -4.32
C LEU A 163 11.63 -5.29 -2.93
N MET A 164 10.39 -5.81 -2.86
CA MET A 164 9.77 -6.17 -1.59
C MET A 164 10.28 -7.49 -1.02
N GLU A 165 10.77 -8.44 -1.81
CA GLU A 165 11.47 -9.65 -1.33
C GLU A 165 12.65 -9.28 -0.40
N ASN A 166 13.35 -8.20 -0.74
CA ASN A 166 14.49 -7.74 0.05
C ASN A 166 14.06 -6.93 1.29
N CYS A 167 12.80 -6.52 1.39
CA CYS A 167 12.28 -5.68 2.47
C CYS A 167 11.44 -6.46 3.48
N LEU A 168 10.64 -7.42 3.03
CA LEU A 168 9.69 -8.14 3.87
C LEU A 168 10.36 -9.27 4.69
N PRO A 169 9.83 -9.57 5.89
CA PRO A 169 10.27 -10.70 6.70
C PRO A 169 9.76 -12.04 6.14
N GLU A 170 10.24 -13.15 6.72
CA GLU A 170 9.59 -14.45 6.54
C GLU A 170 8.20 -14.47 7.20
N PRO A 171 7.21 -15.22 6.67
CA PRO A 171 7.29 -16.08 5.48
C PRO A 171 7.07 -15.34 4.14
N PHE A 172 6.75 -14.04 4.17
CA PHE A 172 6.38 -13.27 2.98
C PHE A 172 7.52 -13.21 1.96
N LYS A 173 8.76 -13.08 2.42
CA LYS A 173 9.96 -13.14 1.57
C LYS A 173 10.00 -14.41 0.71
N ALA A 174 9.85 -15.58 1.32
CA ALA A 174 9.82 -16.85 0.58
C ALA A 174 8.66 -16.90 -0.42
N GLY A 175 7.48 -16.40 -0.03
CA GLY A 175 6.31 -16.29 -0.92
C GLY A 175 6.57 -15.40 -2.13
N LEU A 176 7.17 -14.22 -1.94
CA LEU A 176 7.52 -13.29 -3.04
C LEU A 176 8.53 -13.92 -4.00
N LYS A 177 9.54 -14.62 -3.47
CA LYS A 177 10.52 -15.34 -4.30
C LYS A 177 9.85 -16.42 -5.16
N GLN A 178 8.88 -17.14 -4.62
CA GLN A 178 8.11 -18.12 -5.39
C GLN A 178 7.24 -17.45 -6.46
N LEU A 179 6.59 -16.33 -6.14
CA LEU A 179 5.80 -15.56 -7.09
C LEU A 179 6.64 -15.04 -8.25
N VAL A 180 7.86 -14.52 -8.01
CA VAL A 180 8.78 -14.11 -9.07
C VAL A 180 9.01 -15.26 -10.07
N ALA A 181 9.27 -16.47 -9.57
CA ALA A 181 9.49 -17.63 -10.43
C ALA A 181 8.23 -18.01 -11.25
N GLN A 182 7.04 -17.88 -10.65
CA GLN A 182 5.76 -18.14 -11.33
C GLN A 182 5.48 -17.10 -12.42
N VAL A 183 5.64 -15.80 -12.10
CA VAL A 183 5.43 -14.69 -13.03
C VAL A 183 6.41 -14.74 -14.21
N GLN A 184 7.66 -15.16 -13.99
CA GLN A 184 8.65 -15.37 -15.05
C GLN A 184 8.26 -16.49 -16.02
N GLN A 185 7.54 -17.50 -15.54
CA GLN A 185 7.07 -18.63 -16.35
C GLN A 185 5.67 -18.40 -16.92
N ALA A 186 5.02 -17.28 -16.57
CA ALA A 186 3.68 -16.96 -17.02
C ALA A 186 3.63 -16.86 -18.55
N HIS A 187 2.69 -17.56 -19.16
CA HIS A 187 2.33 -17.33 -20.55
C HIS A 187 1.38 -16.13 -20.65
N ALA A 188 1.31 -15.53 -21.84
CA ALA A 188 0.39 -14.42 -22.09
C ALA A 188 -1.05 -14.86 -21.80
N ASN A 189 -1.60 -14.30 -20.73
CA ASN A 189 -3.02 -14.31 -20.39
C ASN A 189 -3.45 -12.83 -20.38
N PRO A 190 -4.57 -12.46 -21.02
CA PRO A 190 -4.93 -11.07 -21.22
C PRO A 190 -5.02 -10.24 -19.94
N HIS A 191 -5.21 -10.84 -18.75
CA HIS A 191 -5.46 -10.08 -17.52
C HIS A 191 -4.68 -10.57 -16.30
N ALA A 192 -3.81 -11.58 -16.40
CA ALA A 192 -3.17 -12.17 -15.22
C ALA A 192 -1.76 -12.70 -15.49
N LEU A 193 -0.88 -12.62 -14.49
CA LEU A 193 0.45 -13.23 -14.49
C LEU A 193 0.49 -14.54 -13.70
N ILE A 194 -0.41 -14.71 -12.72
CA ILE A 194 -0.61 -15.95 -11.99
C ILE A 194 -2.08 -16.39 -12.05
N THR A 195 -2.31 -17.68 -11.90
CA THR A 195 -3.66 -18.25 -11.82
C THR A 195 -4.28 -17.98 -10.44
N ALA A 196 -5.61 -18.01 -10.36
CA ALA A 196 -6.33 -17.90 -9.09
C ALA A 196 -5.89 -18.95 -8.05
N GLU A 197 -5.52 -20.16 -8.48
CA GLU A 197 -5.00 -21.20 -7.58
C GLU A 197 -3.61 -20.86 -7.04
N GLN A 198 -2.72 -20.31 -7.88
CA GLN A 198 -1.41 -19.84 -7.43
C GLN A 198 -1.55 -18.68 -6.43
N ALA A 199 -2.45 -17.72 -6.71
CA ALA A 199 -2.75 -16.63 -5.78
C ALA A 199 -3.31 -17.15 -4.45
N ARG A 200 -4.26 -18.09 -4.48
CA ARG A 200 -4.82 -18.74 -3.28
C ARG A 200 -3.74 -19.43 -2.44
N VAL A 201 -2.81 -20.15 -3.09
CA VAL A 201 -1.68 -20.79 -2.41
C VAL A 201 -0.73 -19.74 -1.82
N ALA A 202 -0.44 -18.67 -2.55
CA ALA A 202 0.42 -17.60 -2.06
C ALA A 202 -0.19 -16.87 -0.86
N LEU A 203 -1.50 -16.61 -0.87
CA LEU A 203 -2.21 -15.95 0.22
C LEU A 203 -2.42 -16.85 1.46
N ALA A 204 -2.25 -18.17 1.35
CA ALA A 204 -2.41 -19.07 2.50
C ALA A 204 -1.38 -18.86 3.61
N VAL A 205 -0.28 -18.12 3.36
CA VAL A 205 0.71 -17.73 4.38
C VAL A 205 0.29 -16.50 5.18
N VAL A 206 -0.70 -15.77 4.69
CA VAL A 206 -1.24 -14.57 5.33
C VAL A 206 -2.23 -15.01 6.41
N PRO A 207 -2.16 -14.48 7.63
CA PRO A 207 -3.18 -14.71 8.64
C PRO A 207 -4.58 -14.39 8.12
N GLU A 208 -5.59 -15.10 8.65
CA GLU A 208 -6.99 -14.73 8.43
C GLU A 208 -7.19 -13.28 8.89
N PRO A 209 -7.84 -12.42 8.08
CA PRO A 209 -8.10 -11.05 8.48
C PRO A 209 -8.88 -11.01 9.79
N VAL A 210 -8.41 -10.22 10.75
CA VAL A 210 -9.27 -9.82 11.85
C VAL A 210 -10.10 -8.67 11.28
N ALA A 211 -11.31 -8.97 10.80
CA ALA A 211 -12.25 -7.97 10.30
C ALA A 211 -12.74 -7.07 11.46
N GLU A 212 -11.82 -6.28 12.02
CA GLU A 212 -12.10 -5.29 13.04
C GLU A 212 -12.72 -4.09 12.34
N ARG A 213 -14.05 -4.04 12.38
CA ARG A 213 -14.82 -2.87 11.97
C ARG A 213 -14.73 -1.79 13.03
N PHE A 214 -14.63 -0.55 12.58
CA PHE A 214 -14.70 0.61 13.43
C PHE A 214 -15.47 1.74 12.75
N SER A 215 -16.11 2.57 13.57
CA SER A 215 -16.78 3.78 13.11
C SER A 215 -15.76 4.83 12.68
N VAL A 216 -16.12 5.58 11.65
CA VAL A 216 -15.35 6.69 11.12
C VAL A 216 -16.29 7.87 10.93
N THR A 217 -15.90 9.04 11.41
CA THR A 217 -16.59 10.28 11.08
C THR A 217 -16.18 10.70 9.68
N ALA A 218 -17.15 10.82 8.78
CA ALA A 218 -16.89 11.16 7.39
C ALA A 218 -16.28 12.56 7.26
N ARG A 219 -15.50 12.78 6.20
CA ARG A 219 -14.72 14.03 6.02
C ARG A 219 -15.59 15.29 6.05
N TRP A 220 -16.79 15.27 5.48
CA TRP A 220 -17.69 16.44 5.45
C TRP A 220 -18.34 16.77 6.80
N GLU A 221 -18.28 15.87 7.78
CA GLU A 221 -18.83 16.08 9.12
C GLU A 221 -17.80 16.68 10.08
N CYS A 222 -16.51 16.59 9.72
CA CYS A 222 -15.41 17.16 10.49
C CYS A 222 -15.49 18.69 10.51
N GLY A 223 -15.33 19.30 11.69
CA GLY A 223 -15.35 20.76 11.86
C GLY A 223 -16.74 21.43 11.81
N GLN A 224 -17.84 20.66 11.78
CA GLN A 224 -19.22 21.17 11.82
C GLN A 224 -19.77 21.38 13.26
N GLY A 225 -18.90 21.37 14.27
CA GLY A 225 -19.25 21.42 15.70
C GLY A 225 -18.67 22.59 16.48
#